data_AF-A0A1A2P0M5-F1
#
_entry.id   AF-A0A1A2P0M5-F1
#
_cell.length_a   1.000
_cell.length_b   1.000
_cell.length_c   1.000
_cell.angle_alpha   90.00
_cell.angle_beta   90.00
_cell.angle_gamma   90.00
#
_symmetry.space_group_name_H-M   'P 1'
#
loop_
_entity.id
_entity.type
_entity.pdbx_description
1 polymer ?
#
loop_
_entity_poly.entity_id
_entity_poly.type
_entity_poly.pdbx_seq_one_letter_code
_entity_poly.pdbx_strand_id
1 'polypeptide(L)'
;MTTAIESAQPGGEVAPSAPRAVVVGIMAGDGVQIGTLLDADAPVSVMLDPLLKVINSRLAELEEPTLQAQGRGRWVLCLVDGTALRPNQSLTEQDVYDGDRLWLRFIEDGERRSPVIEHISTAVAVNLSKRFAPVDAATAVRVGVSTLAIGVLLATGLLAAWRYGHDDWLAAGFSAGLALLVLIAAALILLQARNASDRRVGDILLASGLAPLVVAAAAAVPGPVGAAQAALGFGVAGIGALSVIRLTGRQLAAYTAVAVISVAVMFAGVLRMLFLTGAVTLMACVYLACVLAYQGAPSLSRWLAGLRLPVFPSATSRWVFEARPDLPTTVVTTPGAPPALEGPESVREVVLRAERARSFLTGLLSGLGVLIAVTVTGLSDPRSDRSWLPVLLAALTAGFLVLRGRSFRDRWQAVTVTLTGLVIVAAVVVRFVVVQWTPTTLVIGAALLVLVPMFGLLSAVIVPNTIYSPLFRKFVEWIEYLCLMPLFPLALWLMNTYEAIRYR
;
A
#
# COMPACT_ATOMS: atom_id res chain seq x y z
N MET A 1 92.59 -6.79 55.59
CA MET A 1 91.20 -7.09 56.02
C MET A 1 90.37 -5.88 55.58
N THR A 2 89.43 -5.92 54.66
CA THR A 2 88.64 -7.01 54.07
C THR A 2 88.12 -6.49 52.73
N THR A 3 88.15 -7.35 51.71
CA THR A 3 87.61 -7.13 50.37
C THR A 3 86.07 -7.14 50.38
N ALA A 4 85.44 -6.22 49.64
CA ALA A 4 84.07 -6.39 49.16
C ALA A 4 84.06 -6.05 47.66
N ILE A 5 83.81 -7.09 46.86
CA ILE A 5 83.55 -7.03 45.43
C ILE A 5 82.07 -6.69 45.29
N GLU A 6 81.74 -5.56 44.67
CA GLU A 6 80.38 -5.31 44.20
C GLU A 6 80.41 -5.21 42.68
N SER A 7 79.68 -6.15 42.08
CA SER A 7 79.60 -6.48 40.66
C SER A 7 79.02 -5.35 39.83
N ALA A 8 79.66 -5.07 38.69
CA ALA A 8 79.08 -4.28 37.62
C ALA A 8 77.81 -4.96 37.07
N GLN A 9 76.68 -4.26 37.15
CA GLN A 9 75.43 -4.65 36.49
C GLN A 9 75.57 -4.40 34.98
N PRO A 10 75.30 -5.40 34.12
CA PRO A 10 75.37 -5.24 32.67
C PRO A 10 74.17 -4.44 32.15
N GLY A 11 74.38 -3.75 31.02
CA GLY A 11 73.47 -2.78 30.42
C GLY A 11 72.03 -3.28 30.22
N GLY A 12 71.08 -2.37 30.46
CA GLY A 12 69.68 -2.59 30.12
C GLY A 12 69.51 -2.68 28.60
N GLU A 13 69.31 -3.90 28.11
CA GLU A 13 68.61 -4.12 26.85
C GLU A 13 67.18 -3.58 26.99
N VAL A 14 66.87 -2.53 26.22
CA VAL A 14 65.50 -2.08 26.02
C VAL A 14 64.76 -3.21 25.30
N ALA A 15 63.94 -3.96 26.03
CA ALA A 15 62.99 -4.88 25.42
C ALA A 15 62.16 -4.09 24.38
N PRO A 16 61.97 -4.59 23.15
CA PRO A 16 61.12 -3.92 22.19
C PRO A 16 59.73 -3.79 22.81
N SER A 17 59.30 -2.56 23.08
CA SER A 17 57.94 -2.28 23.55
C SER A 17 56.98 -2.85 22.53
N ALA A 18 56.22 -3.89 22.92
CA ALA A 18 55.18 -4.45 22.08
C ALA A 18 54.24 -3.30 21.66
N PRO A 19 53.83 -3.22 20.37
CA PRO A 19 52.91 -2.19 19.92
C PRO A 19 51.66 -2.26 20.79
N ARG A 20 51.31 -1.12 21.39
CA ARG A 20 50.15 -1.05 22.28
C ARG A 20 48.92 -1.19 21.41
N ALA A 21 48.13 -2.24 21.61
CA ALA A 21 46.93 -2.49 20.83
C ALA A 21 45.68 -2.07 21.59
N VAL A 22 44.67 -1.59 20.87
CA VAL A 22 43.34 -1.25 21.37
C VAL A 22 42.29 -2.05 20.59
N VAL A 23 41.36 -2.67 21.31
CA VAL A 23 40.19 -3.38 20.79
C VAL A 23 39.03 -2.40 20.69
N VAL A 24 38.65 -2.05 19.46
CA VAL A 24 37.50 -1.17 19.20
C VAL A 24 36.38 -1.91 18.48
N GLY A 25 35.14 -1.47 18.73
CA GLY A 25 33.97 -1.91 17.97
C GLY A 25 33.72 -0.99 16.79
N ILE A 26 33.96 -1.46 15.57
CA ILE A 26 33.71 -0.68 14.36
C ILE A 26 32.28 -0.88 13.90
N MET A 27 31.52 0.20 13.82
CA MET A 27 30.19 0.28 13.26
C MET A 27 30.28 0.51 11.75
N ALA A 28 29.72 -0.41 10.97
CA ALA A 28 29.73 -0.40 9.51
C ALA A 28 28.32 -0.72 8.94
N GLY A 29 28.02 -0.17 7.76
CA GLY A 29 26.77 -0.43 7.03
C GLY A 29 25.50 -0.04 7.81
N ASP A 30 24.47 -0.88 7.74
CA ASP A 30 23.17 -0.70 8.41
C ASP A 30 23.20 -1.04 9.93
N GLY A 31 24.33 -0.80 10.59
CA GLY A 31 24.48 -0.93 12.05
C GLY A 31 25.16 -2.22 12.53
N VAL A 32 25.94 -2.88 11.67
CA VAL A 32 26.74 -4.05 12.06
C VAL A 32 27.95 -3.60 12.88
N GLN A 33 28.17 -4.23 14.03
CA GLN A 33 29.33 -3.99 14.89
C GLN A 33 30.35 -5.11 14.73
N ILE A 34 31.58 -4.76 14.33
CA ILE A 34 32.70 -5.70 14.17
C ILE A 34 33.80 -5.30 15.14
N GLY A 35 34.15 -6.20 16.06
CA GLY A 35 35.29 -5.99 16.96
C GLY A 35 36.61 -6.21 16.22
N THR A 36 37.50 -5.23 16.26
CA THR A 36 38.83 -5.32 15.63
C THR A 36 39.90 -4.83 16.58
N LEU A 37 41.04 -5.50 16.56
CA LEU A 37 42.24 -5.08 17.26
C LEU A 37 43.07 -4.17 16.36
N LEU A 38 43.36 -2.97 16.86
CA LEU A 38 44.01 -1.88 16.15
C LEU A 38 45.27 -1.45 16.93
N ASP A 39 46.33 -1.07 16.24
CA ASP A 39 47.50 -0.43 16.83
C ASP A 39 47.13 0.97 17.37
N ALA A 40 47.38 1.20 18.65
CA ALA A 40 46.99 2.41 19.34
C ALA A 40 47.91 3.58 19.00
N ASP A 41 49.18 3.29 18.69
CA ASP A 41 50.24 4.28 18.52
C ASP A 41 50.51 4.62 17.04
N ALA A 42 50.00 3.79 16.12
CA ALA A 42 50.07 4.08 14.69
C ALA A 42 49.06 5.16 14.26
N PRO A 43 49.39 6.00 13.25
CA PRO A 43 48.44 6.97 12.71
C PRO A 43 47.23 6.29 12.06
N VAL A 44 46.05 6.84 12.28
CA VAL A 44 44.77 6.30 11.76
C VAL A 44 44.81 6.09 10.24
N SER A 45 45.50 6.95 9.48
CA SER A 45 45.60 6.83 8.01
C SER A 45 46.23 5.52 7.53
N VAL A 46 47.17 4.95 8.28
CA VAL A 46 47.89 3.73 7.89
C VAL A 46 47.01 2.50 8.04
N MET A 47 46.10 2.55 9.02
CA MET A 47 45.31 1.39 9.44
C MET A 47 43.97 1.30 8.70
N LEU A 48 43.53 2.41 8.11
CA LEU A 48 42.22 2.56 7.52
C LEU A 48 41.99 1.64 6.30
N ASP A 49 42.95 1.58 5.36
CA ASP A 49 42.82 0.75 4.15
C ASP A 49 42.82 -0.76 4.48
N PRO A 50 43.74 -1.28 5.32
CA PRO A 50 43.67 -2.66 5.81
C PRO A 50 42.36 -2.97 6.55
N LEU A 51 41.91 -2.06 7.42
CA LEU A 51 40.68 -2.19 8.19
C LEU A 51 39.45 -2.27 7.27
N LEU A 52 39.39 -1.45 6.23
CA LEU A 52 38.31 -1.48 5.25
C LEU A 52 38.25 -2.81 4.50
N LYS A 53 39.41 -3.39 4.17
CA LYS A 53 39.48 -4.72 3.54
C LYS A 53 38.94 -5.81 4.46
N VAL A 54 39.31 -5.78 5.75
CA VAL A 54 38.85 -6.76 6.76
C VAL A 54 37.35 -6.61 7.03
N ILE A 55 36.84 -5.38 7.13
CA ILE A 55 35.41 -5.14 7.32
C ILE A 55 34.62 -5.60 6.11
N ASN A 56 35.09 -5.30 4.89
CA ASN A 56 34.39 -5.74 3.68
C ASN A 56 34.37 -7.26 3.52
N SER A 57 35.42 -7.99 3.92
CA SER A 57 35.36 -9.46 3.93
C SER A 57 34.35 -9.98 4.94
N ARG A 58 34.25 -9.35 6.12
CA ARG A 58 33.26 -9.71 7.14
C ARG A 58 31.82 -9.40 6.71
N LEU A 59 31.59 -8.25 6.08
CA LEU A 59 30.28 -7.90 5.54
C LEU A 59 29.85 -8.88 4.45
N ALA A 60 30.79 -9.32 3.60
CA ALA A 60 30.52 -10.34 2.59
C ALA A 60 30.18 -11.71 3.22
N GLU A 61 30.86 -12.12 4.30
CA GLU A 61 30.51 -13.33 5.08
C GLU A 61 29.12 -13.24 5.71
N LEU A 62 28.68 -12.03 6.08
CA LEU A 62 27.37 -11.75 6.68
C LEU A 62 26.26 -11.49 5.64
N GLU A 63 26.55 -11.63 4.34
CA GLU A 63 25.63 -11.30 3.24
C GLU A 63 25.12 -9.85 3.25
N GLU A 64 25.87 -8.94 3.88
CA GLU A 64 25.58 -7.50 3.95
C GLU A 64 26.29 -6.73 2.81
N PRO A 65 25.77 -5.58 2.37
CA PRO A 65 26.36 -4.83 1.28
C PRO A 65 27.75 -4.29 1.67
N THR A 66 28.73 -4.55 0.81
CA THR A 66 30.11 -4.08 1.01
C THR A 66 30.21 -2.56 0.92
N LEU A 67 31.11 -1.99 1.73
CA LEU A 67 31.41 -0.56 1.74
C LEU A 67 32.26 -0.21 0.52
N GLN A 68 31.66 0.51 -0.42
CA GLN A 68 32.32 1.01 -1.64
C GLN A 68 32.35 2.55 -1.63
N ALA A 69 33.46 3.12 -2.09
CA ALA A 69 33.59 4.56 -2.23
C ALA A 69 32.64 5.07 -3.32
N GLN A 70 31.62 5.85 -2.94
CA GLN A 70 30.65 6.42 -3.88
C GLN A 70 31.08 7.80 -4.37
N GLY A 71 32.26 7.89 -4.99
CA GLY A 71 32.77 9.12 -5.59
C GLY A 71 34.14 9.55 -5.05
N ARG A 72 34.45 10.84 -5.22
CA ARG A 72 35.72 11.43 -4.76
C ARG A 72 35.58 11.81 -3.28
N GLY A 73 36.36 11.17 -2.42
CA GLY A 73 36.29 11.33 -0.98
C GLY A 73 37.30 10.42 -0.30
N ARG A 74 37.25 10.39 1.04
CA ARG A 74 38.09 9.50 1.83
C ARG A 74 37.27 8.82 2.91
N TRP A 75 37.67 7.61 3.24
CA TRP A 75 37.17 6.95 4.44
C TRP A 75 37.76 7.64 5.66
N VAL A 76 36.97 7.73 6.73
CA VAL A 76 37.41 8.26 8.02
C VAL A 76 36.73 7.48 9.13
N LEU A 77 37.44 7.26 10.22
CA LEU A 77 36.86 6.77 11.47
C LEU A 77 36.27 7.96 12.22
N CYS A 78 35.02 7.84 12.65
CA CYS A 78 34.34 8.87 13.43
C CYS A 78 34.00 8.32 14.82
N LEU A 79 33.97 9.20 15.81
CA LEU A 79 33.38 8.92 17.12
C LEU A 79 31.86 8.77 17.01
N VAL A 80 31.22 8.31 18.09
CA VAL A 80 29.77 8.09 18.15
C VAL A 80 28.97 9.38 17.95
N ASP A 81 29.54 10.53 18.31
CA ASP A 81 28.97 11.86 18.10
C ASP A 81 29.06 12.36 16.64
N GLY A 82 29.75 11.61 15.78
CA GLY A 82 29.97 11.94 14.38
C GLY A 82 31.21 12.80 14.10
N THR A 83 32.02 13.15 15.11
CA THR A 83 33.30 13.83 14.88
C THR A 83 34.30 12.89 14.22
N ALA A 84 34.94 13.37 13.16
CA ALA A 84 35.91 12.61 12.38
C ALA A 84 37.28 12.63 13.05
N LEU A 85 37.88 11.46 13.28
CA LEU A 85 39.24 11.33 13.77
C LEU A 85 40.22 11.90 12.75
N ARG A 86 41.27 12.54 13.27
CA ARG A 86 42.35 13.12 12.48
C ARG A 86 43.23 11.99 11.92
N PRO A 87 43.46 11.95 10.60
CA PRO A 87 44.19 10.84 9.97
C PRO A 87 45.66 10.76 10.36
N ASN A 88 46.27 11.90 10.73
CA ASN A 88 47.70 12.01 11.04
C ASN A 88 48.03 11.75 12.52
N GLN A 89 47.01 11.52 13.35
CA GLN A 89 47.17 11.26 14.78
C GLN A 89 46.87 9.80 15.08
N SER A 90 47.43 9.29 16.17
CA SER A 90 47.17 7.93 16.63
C SER A 90 45.83 7.83 17.37
N LEU A 91 45.40 6.61 17.71
CA LEU A 91 44.18 6.40 18.51
C LEU A 91 44.39 6.85 19.97
N THR A 92 45.59 6.63 20.52
CA THR A 92 45.95 7.07 21.88
C THR A 92 45.94 8.60 22.01
N GLU A 93 46.43 9.33 21.00
CA GLU A 93 46.44 10.81 20.99
C GLU A 93 45.05 11.44 20.90
N GLN A 94 44.06 10.65 20.45
CA GLN A 94 42.69 11.08 20.27
C GLN A 94 41.76 10.49 21.34
N ASP A 95 42.33 10.01 22.46
CA ASP A 95 41.63 9.48 23.62
C ASP A 95 40.67 8.32 23.28
N VAL A 96 41.03 7.45 22.33
CA VAL A 96 40.28 6.23 22.01
C VAL A 96 40.79 5.08 22.87
N TYR A 97 39.91 4.48 23.65
CA TYR A 97 40.22 3.42 24.61
C TYR A 97 39.63 2.07 24.21
N ASP A 98 40.07 1.02 24.91
CA ASP A 98 39.52 -0.33 24.74
C ASP A 98 38.01 -0.37 24.98
N GLY A 99 37.29 -0.93 24.02
CA GLY A 99 35.83 -1.06 24.04
C GLY A 99 35.09 0.11 23.39
N ASP A 100 35.79 1.17 22.95
CA ASP A 100 35.15 2.29 22.27
C ASP A 100 34.55 1.88 20.92
N ARG A 101 33.50 2.62 20.54
CA ARG A 101 32.75 2.39 19.30
C ARG A 101 33.05 3.48 18.30
N LEU A 102 33.56 3.09 17.14
CA LEU A 102 33.90 4.00 16.05
C LEU A 102 33.05 3.71 14.83
N TRP A 103 32.60 4.75 14.15
CA TRP A 103 31.89 4.65 12.88
C TRP A 103 32.86 4.74 11.73
N LEU A 104 32.84 3.76 10.82
CA LEU A 104 33.54 3.89 9.55
C LEU A 104 32.62 4.59 8.54
N ARG A 105 32.98 5.82 8.14
CA ARG A 105 32.18 6.63 7.21
C ARG A 105 33.01 7.09 6.02
N PHE A 106 32.37 7.17 4.87
CA PHE A 106 32.94 7.82 3.70
C PHE A 106 32.56 9.30 3.73
N ILE A 107 33.58 10.17 3.85
CA ILE A 107 33.39 11.62 3.78
C ILE A 107 33.73 12.06 2.35
N GLU A 108 32.73 12.58 1.64
CA GLU A 108 32.93 13.16 0.31
C GLU A 108 33.85 14.39 0.39
N ASP A 109 34.74 14.52 -0.59
CA ASP A 109 35.61 15.68 -0.70
C ASP A 109 34.76 16.92 -1.01
N GLY A 110 34.82 17.93 -0.14
CA GLY A 110 33.98 19.14 -0.23
C GLY A 110 34.39 20.07 -1.37
N GLU A 111 35.52 19.83 -2.02
CA GLU A 111 36.03 20.66 -3.11
C GLU A 111 35.27 20.41 -4.42
N ARG A 112 34.05 20.96 -4.51
CA ARG A 112 33.30 21.02 -5.77
C ARG A 112 33.80 22.18 -6.62
N ARG A 113 34.67 21.89 -7.60
CA ARG A 113 34.97 22.84 -8.67
C ARG A 113 33.77 22.95 -9.61
N SER A 114 33.03 24.04 -9.51
CA SER A 114 32.03 24.39 -10.52
C SER A 114 32.75 24.89 -11.78
N PRO A 115 32.51 24.29 -12.96
CA PRO A 115 33.04 24.85 -14.20
C PRO A 115 32.48 26.27 -14.40
N VAL A 116 33.35 27.24 -14.68
CA VAL A 116 32.93 28.58 -15.10
C VAL A 116 32.48 28.46 -16.55
N ILE A 117 31.17 28.61 -16.79
CA ILE A 117 30.59 28.57 -18.13
C ILE A 117 30.31 30.02 -18.54
N GLU A 118 31.10 30.54 -19.49
CA GLU A 118 31.03 31.95 -19.93
C GLU A 118 29.78 32.24 -20.77
N HIS A 119 29.29 31.24 -21.50
CA HIS A 119 28.11 31.38 -22.35
C HIS A 119 26.83 30.94 -21.65
N ILE A 120 25.85 31.85 -21.56
CA ILE A 120 24.53 31.59 -20.97
C ILE A 120 23.83 30.42 -21.67
N SER A 121 23.94 30.30 -23.01
CA SER A 121 23.34 29.19 -23.78
C SER A 121 23.86 27.83 -23.31
N THR A 122 25.17 27.70 -23.13
CA THR A 122 25.81 26.49 -22.63
C THR A 122 25.46 26.25 -21.16
N ALA A 123 25.41 27.30 -20.34
CA ALA A 123 25.03 27.19 -18.93
C ALA A 123 23.58 26.69 -18.78
N VAL A 124 22.66 27.22 -19.58
CA VAL A 124 21.26 26.79 -19.64
C VAL A 124 21.18 25.35 -20.13
N ALA A 125 21.84 24.99 -21.24
CA ALA A 125 21.82 23.63 -21.78
C ALA A 125 22.37 22.58 -20.79
N VAL A 126 23.49 22.88 -20.11
CA VAL A 126 24.10 21.99 -19.11
C VAL A 126 23.26 21.88 -17.85
N ASN A 127 22.61 22.96 -17.42
CA ASN A 127 21.75 22.91 -16.22
C ASN A 127 20.38 22.28 -16.51
N LEU A 128 19.79 22.50 -17.69
CA LEU A 128 18.51 21.89 -18.06
C LEU A 128 18.65 20.40 -18.39
N SER A 129 19.72 19.98 -19.08
CA SER A 129 19.93 18.55 -19.38
C SER A 129 20.13 17.70 -18.11
N LYS A 130 20.60 18.30 -17.02
CA LYS A 130 20.65 17.68 -15.69
C LYS A 130 19.29 17.58 -15.01
N ARG A 131 18.36 18.49 -15.32
CA ARG A 131 17.02 18.57 -14.69
C ARG A 131 15.95 17.81 -15.48
N PHE A 132 16.07 17.76 -16.80
CA PHE A 132 15.08 17.22 -17.71
C PHE A 132 15.68 16.10 -18.56
N ALA A 133 15.16 14.90 -18.38
CA ALA A 133 15.54 13.77 -19.22
C ALA A 133 14.87 13.88 -20.59
N PRO A 134 15.58 13.56 -21.69
CA PRO A 134 14.96 13.44 -23.02
C PRO A 134 14.01 12.23 -23.06
N VAL A 135 13.13 12.20 -24.07
CA VAL A 135 12.24 11.05 -24.30
C VAL A 135 13.09 9.82 -24.62
N ASP A 136 12.99 8.80 -23.77
CA ASP A 136 13.62 7.51 -23.97
C ASP A 136 12.62 6.48 -24.56
N ALA A 137 13.16 5.34 -25.01
CA ALA A 137 12.34 4.25 -25.55
C ALA A 137 11.30 3.74 -24.52
N ALA A 138 11.64 3.73 -23.23
CA ALA A 138 10.73 3.31 -22.17
C ALA A 138 9.52 4.26 -22.02
N THR A 139 9.74 5.56 -22.16
CA THR A 139 8.67 6.58 -22.18
C THR A 139 7.80 6.42 -23.41
N ALA A 140 8.40 6.22 -24.60
CA ALA A 140 7.64 5.99 -25.82
C ALA A 140 6.73 4.75 -25.74
N VAL A 141 7.25 3.63 -25.21
CA VAL A 141 6.45 2.41 -24.96
C VAL A 141 5.33 2.67 -23.97
N ARG A 142 5.60 3.39 -22.87
CA ARG A 142 4.58 3.69 -21.85
C ARG A 142 3.45 4.55 -22.43
N VAL A 143 3.78 5.55 -23.25
CA VAL A 143 2.80 6.37 -23.97
C VAL A 143 2.00 5.50 -24.94
N GLY A 144 2.67 4.71 -25.78
CA GLY A 144 1.99 3.83 -26.74
C GLY A 144 1.00 2.86 -26.08
N VAL A 145 1.40 2.24 -24.96
CA VAL A 145 0.54 1.31 -24.21
C VAL A 145 -0.61 2.04 -23.53
N SER A 146 -0.38 3.24 -23.01
CA SER A 146 -1.46 4.05 -22.44
C SER A 146 -2.50 4.47 -23.49
N THR A 147 -2.06 4.89 -24.68
CA THR A 147 -2.94 5.26 -25.79
C THR A 147 -3.72 4.04 -26.29
N LEU A 148 -3.06 2.88 -26.39
CA LEU A 148 -3.73 1.62 -26.74
C LEU A 148 -4.79 1.23 -25.70
N ALA A 149 -4.46 1.29 -24.40
CA ALA A 149 -5.39 0.98 -23.33
C ALA A 149 -6.62 1.90 -23.36
N ILE A 150 -6.43 3.21 -23.60
CA ILE A 150 -7.52 4.17 -23.77
C ILE A 150 -8.37 3.78 -25.00
N GLY A 151 -7.75 3.48 -26.14
CA GLY A 151 -8.45 3.04 -27.34
C GLY A 151 -9.29 1.77 -27.11
N VAL A 152 -8.75 0.78 -26.40
CA VAL A 152 -9.45 -0.45 -26.03
C VAL A 152 -10.66 -0.15 -25.14
N LEU A 153 -10.50 0.71 -24.13
CA LEU A 153 -11.59 1.10 -23.24
C LEU A 153 -12.70 1.88 -23.98
N LEU A 154 -12.32 2.81 -24.86
CA LEU A 154 -13.29 3.55 -25.68
C LEU A 154 -14.04 2.62 -26.65
N ALA A 155 -13.34 1.73 -27.34
CA ALA A 155 -13.95 0.73 -28.22
C ALA A 155 -14.91 -0.19 -27.43
N THR A 156 -14.50 -0.63 -26.24
CA THR A 156 -15.35 -1.43 -25.34
C THR A 156 -16.60 -0.65 -24.92
N GLY A 157 -16.46 0.63 -24.59
CA GLY A 157 -17.59 1.50 -24.27
C GLY A 157 -18.58 1.67 -25.42
N LEU A 158 -18.08 1.85 -26.65
CA LEU A 158 -18.92 1.90 -27.86
C LEU A 158 -19.67 0.59 -28.08
N LEU A 159 -19.01 -0.56 -27.93
CA LEU A 159 -19.64 -1.87 -28.07
C LEU A 159 -20.70 -2.12 -26.98
N ALA A 160 -20.43 -1.71 -25.74
CA ALA A 160 -21.39 -1.80 -24.64
C ALA A 160 -22.61 -0.89 -24.87
N ALA A 161 -22.39 0.34 -25.33
CA ALA A 161 -23.46 1.27 -25.68
C ALA A 161 -24.31 0.76 -26.86
N TRP A 162 -23.67 0.18 -27.89
CA TRP A 162 -24.36 -0.47 -29.00
C TRP A 162 -25.26 -1.60 -28.52
N ARG A 163 -24.75 -2.48 -27.65
CA ARG A 163 -25.50 -3.61 -27.07
C ARG A 163 -26.72 -3.19 -26.25
N TYR A 164 -26.72 -1.98 -25.70
CA TYR A 164 -27.87 -1.47 -24.95
C TYR A 164 -29.06 -1.15 -25.88
N GLY A 165 -28.79 -0.65 -27.09
CA GLY A 165 -29.82 -0.34 -28.08
C GLY A 165 -30.17 -1.49 -29.03
N HIS A 166 -29.28 -2.48 -29.17
CA HIS A 166 -29.40 -3.57 -30.15
C HIS A 166 -29.11 -4.93 -29.51
N ASP A 167 -29.93 -5.93 -29.84
CA ASP A 167 -29.80 -7.32 -29.37
C ASP A 167 -28.93 -8.22 -30.27
N ASP A 168 -28.03 -7.61 -31.06
CA ASP A 168 -27.19 -8.33 -32.02
C ASP A 168 -25.94 -8.96 -31.38
N TRP A 169 -25.46 -10.05 -31.98
CA TRP A 169 -24.21 -10.71 -31.59
C TRP A 169 -22.93 -9.93 -31.94
N LEU A 170 -23.03 -8.83 -32.70
CA LEU A 170 -21.89 -7.99 -33.08
C LEU A 170 -21.11 -7.52 -31.85
N ALA A 171 -21.81 -6.99 -30.83
CA ALA A 171 -21.17 -6.49 -29.63
C ALA A 171 -20.41 -7.61 -28.89
N ALA A 172 -20.99 -8.81 -28.79
CA ALA A 172 -20.36 -9.96 -28.14
C ALA A 172 -19.14 -10.47 -28.93
N GLY A 173 -19.26 -10.62 -30.25
CA GLY A 173 -18.19 -11.14 -31.11
C GLY A 173 -16.98 -10.21 -31.17
N PHE A 174 -17.20 -8.92 -31.43
CA PHE A 174 -16.10 -7.95 -31.52
C PHE A 174 -15.42 -7.69 -30.18
N SER A 175 -16.17 -7.65 -29.07
CA SER A 175 -15.57 -7.50 -27.75
C SER A 175 -14.81 -8.76 -27.33
N ALA A 176 -15.28 -9.96 -27.67
CA ALA A 176 -14.53 -11.20 -27.46
C ALA A 176 -13.22 -11.23 -28.25
N GLY A 177 -13.27 -10.86 -29.54
CA GLY A 177 -12.07 -10.75 -30.38
C GLY A 177 -11.07 -9.71 -29.86
N LEU A 178 -11.56 -8.55 -29.45
CA LEU A 178 -10.73 -7.49 -28.85
C LEU A 178 -10.09 -7.95 -27.54
N ALA A 179 -10.87 -8.58 -26.66
CA ALA A 179 -10.37 -9.14 -25.40
C ALA A 179 -9.27 -10.18 -25.65
N LEU A 180 -9.50 -11.10 -26.58
CA LEU A 180 -8.55 -12.15 -26.93
C LEU A 180 -7.23 -11.55 -27.43
N LEU A 181 -7.27 -10.61 -28.37
CA LEU A 181 -6.08 -9.95 -28.91
C LEU A 181 -5.27 -9.22 -27.84
N VAL A 182 -5.95 -8.43 -27.00
CA VAL A 182 -5.32 -7.63 -25.95
C VAL A 182 -4.72 -8.53 -24.86
N LEU A 183 -5.42 -9.59 -24.45
CA LEU A 183 -4.92 -10.51 -23.42
C LEU A 183 -3.77 -11.38 -23.92
N ILE A 184 -3.79 -11.83 -25.18
CA ILE A 184 -2.65 -12.53 -25.79
C ILE A 184 -1.43 -11.61 -25.83
N ALA A 185 -1.59 -10.37 -26.31
CA ALA A 185 -0.51 -9.39 -26.33
C ALA A 185 0.06 -9.13 -24.92
N ALA A 186 -0.82 -8.98 -23.93
CA ALA A 186 -0.42 -8.77 -22.55
C ALA A 186 0.34 -9.98 -21.97
N ALA A 187 -0.13 -11.20 -22.24
CA ALA A 187 0.53 -12.43 -21.82
C ALA A 187 1.91 -12.58 -22.46
N LEU A 188 2.05 -12.33 -23.77
CA LEU A 188 3.34 -12.39 -24.48
C LEU A 188 4.34 -11.38 -23.91
N ILE A 189 3.90 -10.14 -23.66
CA ILE A 189 4.75 -9.11 -23.04
C ILE A 189 5.19 -9.54 -21.64
N LEU A 190 4.29 -10.08 -20.82
CA LEU A 190 4.62 -10.51 -19.46
C LEU A 190 5.56 -11.72 -19.43
N LEU A 191 5.42 -12.65 -20.37
CA LEU A 191 6.33 -13.80 -20.53
C LEU A 191 7.74 -13.36 -20.92
N GLN A 192 7.87 -12.30 -21.72
CA GLN A 192 9.15 -11.76 -22.16
C GLN A 192 9.73 -10.70 -21.21
N ALA A 193 8.95 -10.22 -20.24
CA ALA A 193 9.33 -9.09 -19.40
C ALA A 193 10.50 -9.42 -18.45
N ARG A 194 11.66 -8.81 -18.73
CA ARG A 194 12.86 -8.91 -17.89
C ARG A 194 12.89 -7.84 -16.81
N ASN A 195 12.40 -6.64 -17.14
CA ASN A 195 12.50 -5.48 -16.27
C ASN A 195 11.16 -5.11 -15.62
N ALA A 196 11.21 -4.34 -14.54
CA ALA A 196 10.01 -3.84 -13.86
C ALA A 196 9.16 -2.93 -14.77
N SER A 197 9.79 -2.19 -15.70
CA SER A 197 9.14 -1.37 -16.71
C SER A 197 8.25 -2.19 -17.63
N ASP A 198 8.78 -3.28 -18.15
CA ASP A 198 8.12 -4.12 -19.15
C ASP A 198 6.94 -4.85 -18.52
N ARG A 199 7.11 -5.27 -17.25
CA ARG A 199 6.00 -5.84 -16.49
C ARG A 199 4.89 -4.83 -16.22
N ARG A 200 5.19 -3.53 -16.01
CA ARG A 200 4.15 -2.50 -15.87
C ARG A 200 3.36 -2.33 -17.16
N VAL A 201 4.03 -2.39 -18.30
CA VAL A 201 3.39 -2.35 -19.63
C VAL A 201 2.42 -3.52 -19.79
N GLY A 202 2.88 -4.74 -19.49
CA GLY A 202 2.05 -5.94 -19.51
C GLY A 202 0.85 -5.84 -18.56
N ASP A 203 1.04 -5.32 -17.34
CA ASP A 203 -0.05 -5.14 -16.38
C ASP A 203 -1.12 -4.14 -16.87
N ILE A 204 -0.72 -3.02 -17.49
CA ILE A 204 -1.67 -2.03 -18.04
C ILE A 204 -2.52 -2.70 -19.12
N LEU A 205 -1.89 -3.49 -19.99
CA LEU A 205 -2.57 -4.17 -21.07
C LEU A 205 -3.51 -5.27 -20.54
N LEU A 206 -3.07 -6.06 -19.56
CA LEU A 206 -3.92 -7.03 -18.85
C LEU A 206 -5.15 -6.35 -18.23
N ALA A 207 -4.96 -5.25 -17.51
CA ALA A 207 -6.05 -4.51 -16.88
C ALA A 207 -7.04 -3.97 -17.92
N SER A 208 -6.53 -3.42 -19.04
CA SER A 208 -7.37 -2.93 -20.13
C SER A 208 -8.11 -4.05 -20.87
N GLY A 209 -7.54 -5.26 -20.94
CA GLY A 209 -8.14 -6.43 -21.60
C GLY A 209 -9.27 -7.08 -20.81
N LEU A 210 -9.37 -6.82 -19.50
CA LEU A 210 -10.51 -7.29 -18.69
C LEU A 210 -11.83 -6.61 -19.10
N ALA A 211 -11.80 -5.32 -19.45
CA ALA A 211 -13.02 -4.59 -19.82
C ALA A 211 -13.76 -5.19 -21.04
N PRO A 212 -13.12 -5.40 -22.21
CA PRO A 212 -13.79 -6.02 -23.35
C PRO A 212 -14.21 -7.45 -23.05
N LEU A 213 -13.48 -8.19 -22.21
CA LEU A 213 -13.84 -9.54 -21.81
C LEU A 213 -15.17 -9.56 -21.04
N VAL A 214 -15.35 -8.61 -20.11
CA VAL A 214 -16.59 -8.45 -19.34
C VAL A 214 -17.76 -8.07 -20.24
N VAL A 215 -17.55 -7.17 -21.20
CA VAL A 215 -18.59 -6.78 -22.16
C VAL A 215 -18.95 -7.95 -23.07
N ALA A 216 -17.98 -8.75 -23.50
CA ALA A 216 -18.22 -9.95 -24.30
C ALA A 216 -19.09 -10.96 -23.57
N ALA A 217 -18.74 -11.24 -22.32
CA ALA A 217 -19.47 -12.13 -21.43
C ALA A 217 -20.91 -11.63 -21.20
N ALA A 218 -21.07 -10.34 -20.88
CA ALA A 218 -22.40 -9.75 -20.67
C ALA A 218 -23.25 -9.75 -21.94
N ALA A 219 -22.66 -9.43 -23.09
CA ALA A 219 -23.37 -9.33 -24.38
C ALA A 219 -23.74 -10.69 -24.98
N ALA A 220 -23.05 -11.78 -24.58
CA ALA A 220 -23.32 -13.14 -25.05
C ALA A 220 -24.68 -13.69 -24.57
N VAL A 221 -25.24 -13.15 -23.49
CA VAL A 221 -26.55 -13.57 -23.00
C VAL A 221 -27.65 -12.97 -23.90
N PRO A 222 -28.54 -13.81 -24.46
CA PRO A 222 -29.63 -13.34 -25.31
C PRO A 222 -30.68 -12.56 -24.51
N GLY A 223 -31.36 -11.62 -25.18
CA GLY A 223 -32.43 -10.80 -24.62
C GLY A 223 -31.98 -9.42 -24.11
N PRO A 224 -32.93 -8.61 -23.62
CA PRO A 224 -32.68 -7.23 -23.25
C PRO A 224 -31.73 -7.13 -22.05
N VAL A 225 -30.96 -6.05 -21.99
CA VAL A 225 -29.97 -5.82 -20.92
C VAL A 225 -30.65 -5.83 -19.55
N GLY A 226 -30.27 -6.77 -18.71
CA GLY A 226 -30.85 -6.97 -17.39
C GLY A 226 -29.94 -7.73 -16.44
N ALA A 227 -30.56 -8.44 -15.50
CA ALA A 227 -29.85 -9.10 -14.40
C ALA A 227 -28.92 -10.24 -14.86
N ALA A 228 -29.29 -10.96 -15.91
CA ALA A 228 -28.53 -12.11 -16.41
C ALA A 228 -27.21 -11.69 -17.07
N GLN A 229 -27.25 -10.64 -17.90
CA GLN A 229 -26.08 -10.03 -18.53
C GLN A 229 -25.13 -9.49 -17.46
N ALA A 230 -25.67 -8.80 -16.46
CA ALA A 230 -24.87 -8.31 -15.33
C ALA A 230 -24.24 -9.47 -14.54
N ALA A 231 -25.01 -10.52 -14.22
CA ALA A 231 -24.51 -11.67 -13.48
C ALA A 231 -23.35 -12.37 -14.20
N LEU A 232 -23.48 -12.63 -15.50
CA LEU A 232 -22.45 -13.29 -16.30
C LEU A 232 -21.22 -12.37 -16.47
N GLY A 233 -21.43 -11.12 -16.90
CA GLY A 233 -20.34 -10.15 -17.09
C GLY A 233 -19.50 -9.94 -15.83
N PHE A 234 -20.14 -9.67 -14.69
CA PHE A 234 -19.44 -9.51 -13.42
C PHE A 234 -18.91 -10.82 -12.86
N GLY A 235 -19.56 -11.96 -13.08
CA GLY A 235 -19.00 -13.27 -12.72
C GLY A 235 -17.66 -13.53 -13.41
N VAL A 236 -17.59 -13.23 -14.70
CA VAL A 236 -16.36 -13.37 -15.48
C VAL A 236 -15.31 -12.30 -15.09
N ALA A 237 -15.73 -11.06 -14.78
CA ALA A 237 -14.85 -10.04 -14.22
C ALA A 237 -14.17 -10.51 -12.92
N GLY A 238 -14.95 -11.14 -12.02
CA GLY A 238 -14.47 -11.67 -10.75
C GLY A 238 -13.48 -12.82 -10.94
N ILE A 239 -13.80 -13.78 -11.81
CA ILE A 239 -12.91 -14.89 -12.15
C ILE A 239 -11.61 -14.37 -12.79
N GLY A 240 -11.71 -13.42 -13.72
CA GLY A 240 -10.56 -12.79 -14.36
C GLY A 240 -9.65 -12.09 -13.34
N ALA A 241 -10.23 -11.27 -12.46
CA ALA A 241 -9.48 -10.56 -11.42
C ALA A 241 -8.80 -11.53 -10.43
N LEU A 242 -9.51 -12.57 -9.97
CA LEU A 242 -8.94 -13.60 -9.09
C LEU A 242 -7.84 -14.40 -9.78
N SER A 243 -8.00 -14.70 -11.07
CA SER A 243 -6.97 -15.38 -11.86
C SER A 243 -5.70 -14.53 -11.98
N VAL A 244 -5.84 -13.23 -12.25
CA VAL A 244 -4.67 -12.33 -12.32
C VAL A 244 -3.99 -12.21 -10.95
N ILE A 245 -4.74 -12.11 -9.86
CA ILE A 245 -4.18 -12.11 -8.49
C ILE A 245 -3.37 -13.38 -8.24
N ARG A 246 -3.92 -14.55 -8.62
CA ARG A 246 -3.29 -15.85 -8.40
C ARG A 246 -2.05 -16.07 -9.26
N LEU A 247 -2.09 -15.64 -10.53
CA LEU A 247 -1.01 -15.88 -11.49
C LEU A 247 0.14 -14.87 -11.37
N THR A 248 -0.17 -13.59 -11.12
CA THR A 248 0.84 -12.52 -11.14
C THR A 248 1.25 -12.06 -9.74
N GLY A 249 0.36 -12.13 -8.75
CA GLY A 249 0.59 -11.55 -7.42
C GLY A 249 0.77 -10.02 -7.41
N ARG A 250 0.44 -9.32 -8.51
CA ARG A 250 0.66 -7.89 -8.72
C ARG A 250 -0.65 -7.11 -8.67
N GLN A 251 -0.55 -5.80 -8.42
CA GLN A 251 -1.67 -4.85 -8.38
C GLN A 251 -2.88 -5.35 -7.55
N LEU A 252 -2.59 -6.01 -6.43
CA LEU A 252 -3.59 -6.68 -5.59
C LEU A 252 -4.76 -5.76 -5.22
N ALA A 253 -4.51 -4.48 -4.93
CA ALA A 253 -5.55 -3.52 -4.61
C ALA A 253 -6.59 -3.33 -5.74
N ALA A 254 -6.16 -3.18 -6.99
CA ALA A 254 -7.07 -2.95 -8.11
C ALA A 254 -7.93 -4.19 -8.38
N TYR A 255 -7.31 -5.36 -8.49
CA TYR A 255 -8.04 -6.59 -8.79
C TYR A 255 -8.93 -7.06 -7.64
N THR A 256 -8.57 -6.77 -6.39
CA THR A 256 -9.45 -7.09 -5.26
C THR A 256 -10.67 -6.18 -5.19
N ALA A 257 -10.53 -4.91 -5.55
CA ALA A 257 -11.68 -4.01 -5.73
C ALA A 257 -12.63 -4.55 -6.81
N VAL A 258 -12.09 -4.94 -7.97
CA VAL A 258 -12.88 -5.55 -9.06
C VAL A 258 -13.55 -6.84 -8.59
N ALA A 259 -12.83 -7.72 -7.90
CA ALA A 259 -13.39 -8.99 -7.41
C ALA A 259 -14.55 -8.77 -6.42
N VAL A 260 -14.43 -7.80 -5.51
CA VAL A 260 -15.49 -7.49 -4.52
C VAL A 260 -16.74 -6.93 -5.20
N ILE A 261 -16.57 -5.98 -6.12
CA ILE A 261 -17.68 -5.45 -6.93
C ILE A 261 -18.34 -6.58 -7.71
N SER A 262 -17.52 -7.42 -8.35
CA SER A 262 -17.96 -8.54 -9.17
C SER A 262 -18.81 -9.54 -8.41
N VAL A 263 -18.34 -9.95 -7.24
CA VAL A 263 -19.06 -10.88 -6.36
C VAL A 263 -20.40 -10.27 -5.96
N ALA A 264 -20.42 -9.02 -5.48
CA ALA A 264 -21.66 -8.37 -5.04
C ALA A 264 -22.69 -8.23 -6.17
N VAL A 265 -22.27 -7.77 -7.35
CA VAL A 265 -23.17 -7.58 -8.50
C VAL A 265 -23.62 -8.90 -9.10
N MET A 266 -22.73 -9.89 -9.19
CA MET A 266 -23.08 -11.24 -9.64
C MET A 266 -24.16 -11.86 -8.75
N PHE A 267 -23.96 -11.85 -7.43
CA PHE A 267 -24.95 -12.38 -6.49
C PHE A 267 -26.27 -11.59 -6.55
N ALA A 268 -26.22 -10.25 -6.62
CA ALA A 268 -27.43 -9.45 -6.77
C ALA A 268 -28.19 -9.75 -8.07
N GLY A 269 -27.47 -9.98 -9.18
CA GLY A 269 -28.04 -10.38 -10.46
C GLY A 269 -28.71 -11.75 -10.40
N VAL A 270 -28.04 -12.75 -9.82
CA VAL A 270 -28.59 -14.10 -9.62
C VAL A 270 -29.84 -14.06 -8.72
N LEU A 271 -29.79 -13.33 -7.61
CA LEU A 271 -30.95 -13.18 -6.71
C LEU A 271 -32.13 -12.49 -7.41
N ARG A 272 -31.86 -11.52 -8.28
CA ARG A 272 -32.90 -10.88 -9.09
C ARG A 272 -33.53 -11.86 -10.07
N MET A 273 -32.75 -12.76 -10.67
CA MET A 273 -33.24 -13.79 -11.59
C MET A 273 -34.07 -14.85 -10.86
N LEU A 274 -33.62 -15.31 -9.69
CA LEU A 274 -34.27 -16.40 -8.94
C LEU A 274 -35.54 -15.95 -8.22
N PHE A 275 -35.54 -14.75 -7.64
CA PHE A 275 -36.60 -14.29 -6.74
C PHE A 275 -37.41 -13.11 -7.26
N LEU A 276 -37.12 -12.60 -8.47
CA LEU A 276 -37.79 -11.43 -9.08
C LEU A 276 -37.88 -10.23 -8.12
N THR A 277 -36.86 -10.08 -7.28
CA THR A 277 -36.83 -9.11 -6.19
C THR A 277 -36.79 -7.67 -6.70
N GLY A 278 -37.42 -6.76 -5.95
CA GLY A 278 -37.42 -5.34 -6.24
C GLY A 278 -36.01 -4.74 -6.26
N ALA A 279 -35.79 -3.72 -7.09
CA ALA A 279 -34.49 -3.05 -7.19
C ALA A 279 -34.08 -2.41 -5.84
N VAL A 280 -35.04 -1.80 -5.14
CA VAL A 280 -34.85 -1.21 -3.81
C VAL A 280 -34.38 -2.26 -2.80
N THR A 281 -35.02 -3.43 -2.77
CA THR A 281 -34.65 -4.52 -1.86
C THR A 281 -33.25 -5.06 -2.13
N LEU A 282 -32.88 -5.25 -3.40
CA LEU A 282 -31.54 -5.75 -3.75
C LEU A 282 -30.45 -4.72 -3.43
N MET A 283 -30.66 -3.45 -3.79
CA MET A 283 -29.71 -2.39 -3.50
C MET A 283 -29.53 -2.18 -2.00
N ALA A 284 -30.62 -2.23 -1.22
CA ALA A 284 -30.55 -2.15 0.24
C ALA A 284 -29.81 -3.34 0.86
N CYS A 285 -30.05 -4.58 0.37
CA CYS A 285 -29.30 -5.76 0.82
C CYS A 285 -27.81 -5.65 0.50
N VAL A 286 -27.43 -5.23 -0.72
CA VAL A 286 -26.02 -5.03 -1.10
C VAL A 286 -25.40 -3.93 -0.24
N TYR A 287 -26.12 -2.82 -0.01
CA TYR A 287 -25.68 -1.75 0.87
C TYR A 287 -25.39 -2.25 2.29
N LEU A 288 -26.34 -2.98 2.91
CA LEU A 288 -26.17 -3.53 4.26
C LEU A 288 -25.02 -4.54 4.34
N ALA A 289 -24.88 -5.39 3.32
CA ALA A 289 -23.74 -6.30 3.20
C ALA A 289 -22.41 -5.53 3.13
N CYS A 290 -22.37 -4.40 2.41
CA CYS A 290 -21.19 -3.55 2.35
C CYS A 290 -20.87 -2.90 3.70
N VAL A 291 -21.89 -2.40 4.43
CA VAL A 291 -21.71 -1.84 5.79
C VAL A 291 -21.09 -2.89 6.72
N LEU A 292 -21.57 -4.14 6.70
CA LEU A 292 -20.97 -5.23 7.47
C LEU A 292 -19.54 -5.55 7.00
N ALA A 293 -19.32 -5.59 5.68
CA ALA A 293 -18.02 -5.88 5.10
C ALA A 293 -16.97 -4.81 5.43
N TYR A 294 -17.34 -3.54 5.58
CA TYR A 294 -16.44 -2.49 6.05
C TYR A 294 -15.90 -2.77 7.46
N GLN A 295 -16.70 -3.40 8.33
CA GLN A 295 -16.28 -3.72 9.69
C GLN A 295 -15.37 -4.96 9.70
N GLY A 296 -15.66 -5.92 8.80
CA GLY A 296 -14.86 -7.12 8.59
C GLY A 296 -13.61 -6.92 7.73
N ALA A 297 -13.47 -5.80 7.01
CA ALA A 297 -12.42 -5.62 6.00
C ALA A 297 -10.98 -5.81 6.52
N PRO A 298 -10.58 -5.26 7.69
CA PRO A 298 -9.24 -5.51 8.24
C PRO A 298 -9.00 -6.98 8.60
N SER A 299 -10.05 -7.69 9.04
CA SER A 299 -9.95 -9.12 9.34
C SER A 299 -9.86 -9.96 8.09
N LEU A 300 -10.63 -9.62 7.06
CA LEU A 300 -10.60 -10.30 5.78
C LEU A 300 -9.27 -10.06 5.06
N SER A 301 -8.74 -8.83 5.05
CA SER A 301 -7.45 -8.53 4.41
C SER A 301 -6.29 -9.28 5.07
N ARG A 302 -6.32 -9.41 6.40
CA ARG A 302 -5.34 -10.19 7.16
C ARG A 302 -5.42 -11.68 6.79
N TRP A 303 -6.63 -12.21 6.73
CA TRP A 303 -6.87 -13.61 6.36
C TRP A 303 -6.41 -13.90 4.92
N LEU A 304 -6.75 -13.04 3.96
CA LEU A 304 -6.33 -13.14 2.56
C LEU A 304 -4.81 -13.07 2.38
N ALA A 305 -4.12 -12.33 3.25
CA ALA A 305 -2.66 -12.23 3.25
C ALA A 305 -1.95 -13.38 3.99
N GLY A 306 -2.69 -14.29 4.63
CA GLY A 306 -2.10 -15.37 5.43
C GLY A 306 -1.37 -14.87 6.68
N LEU A 307 -1.75 -13.70 7.20
CA LEU A 307 -1.23 -13.20 8.46
C LEU A 307 -1.96 -13.89 9.61
N ARG A 308 -1.23 -14.76 10.32
CA ARG A 308 -1.73 -15.41 11.53
C ARG A 308 -1.41 -14.52 12.73
N LEU A 309 -2.44 -14.19 13.51
CA LEU A 309 -2.24 -13.53 14.80
C LEU A 309 -1.81 -14.59 15.81
N PRO A 310 -0.92 -14.24 16.76
CA PRO A 310 -0.67 -15.11 17.89
C PRO A 310 -1.99 -15.34 18.63
N VAL A 311 -2.36 -16.60 18.80
CA VAL A 311 -3.52 -16.98 19.61
C VAL A 311 -3.11 -16.92 21.08
N PHE A 312 -3.81 -16.14 21.88
CA PHE A 312 -3.55 -16.07 23.32
C PHE A 312 -4.33 -17.19 24.01
N PRO A 313 -3.65 -18.16 24.68
CA PRO A 313 -4.28 -19.36 25.21
C PRO A 313 -5.27 -19.11 26.37
N SER A 314 -5.26 -17.92 26.98
CA SER A 314 -6.13 -17.59 28.11
C SER A 314 -6.37 -16.09 28.25
N ALA A 315 -7.58 -15.71 28.66
CA ALA A 315 -7.93 -14.33 29.00
C ALA A 315 -7.16 -13.80 30.24
N THR A 316 -6.61 -14.69 31.06
CA THR A 316 -5.87 -14.38 32.29
C THR A 316 -4.35 -14.30 32.10
N SER A 317 -3.84 -14.41 30.86
CA SER A 317 -2.41 -14.41 30.54
C SER A 317 -1.56 -15.45 31.29
N ARG A 318 -2.20 -16.43 31.94
CA ARG A 318 -1.54 -17.41 32.80
C ARG A 318 -0.60 -18.34 32.03
N TRP A 319 -0.86 -18.51 30.73
CA TRP A 319 -0.22 -19.48 29.86
C TRP A 319 0.44 -18.83 28.64
N VAL A 320 0.85 -17.56 28.76
CA VAL A 320 1.43 -16.77 27.65
C VAL A 320 2.72 -17.37 27.08
N PHE A 321 3.44 -18.17 27.88
CA PHE A 321 4.73 -18.75 27.50
C PHE A 321 4.73 -20.29 27.47
N GLU A 322 3.57 -20.94 27.63
CA GLU A 322 3.48 -22.41 27.63
C GLU A 322 2.94 -22.93 26.31
N ALA A 323 3.78 -23.69 25.59
CA ALA A 323 3.39 -24.43 24.41
C ALA A 323 2.71 -25.75 24.84
N ARG A 324 1.37 -25.79 24.83
CA ARG A 324 0.66 -27.05 25.05
C ARG A 324 0.25 -27.72 23.72
N PRO A 325 0.24 -29.06 23.67
CA PRO A 325 -0.15 -29.82 22.47
C PRO A 325 -1.64 -29.70 22.08
N ASP A 326 -2.51 -29.21 22.97
CA ASP A 326 -3.94 -28.92 22.75
C ASP A 326 -4.21 -27.52 22.17
N LEU A 327 -3.19 -26.66 22.08
CA LEU A 327 -3.28 -25.35 21.44
C LEU A 327 -2.73 -25.42 20.01
N PRO A 328 -3.44 -24.87 19.01
CA PRO A 328 -3.01 -24.93 17.62
C PRO A 328 -1.89 -23.92 17.36
N THR A 329 -0.70 -24.24 17.84
CA THR A 329 0.57 -23.73 17.31
C THR A 329 1.28 -24.96 16.77
N THR A 330 1.21 -25.12 15.46
CA THR A 330 2.00 -26.08 14.69
C THR A 330 3.43 -26.03 15.20
N VAL A 331 3.94 -27.16 15.69
CA VAL A 331 5.31 -27.28 16.16
C VAL A 331 6.12 -27.79 14.98
N VAL A 332 7.11 -27.01 14.52
CA VAL A 332 8.03 -27.52 13.49
C VAL A 332 8.99 -28.47 14.19
N THR A 333 8.82 -29.77 13.97
CA THR A 333 9.76 -30.79 14.46
C THR A 333 10.76 -31.12 13.36
N THR A 334 11.92 -30.48 13.37
CA THR A 334 13.10 -31.07 12.71
C THR A 334 13.57 -32.25 13.56
N PRO A 335 13.94 -33.41 12.99
CA PRO A 335 14.44 -34.53 13.77
C PRO A 335 15.64 -34.11 14.65
N GLY A 336 15.47 -34.17 15.97
CA GLY A 336 16.52 -33.84 16.96
C GLY A 336 16.57 -32.39 17.45
N ALA A 337 15.72 -31.49 16.95
CA ALA A 337 15.64 -30.10 17.45
C ALA A 337 14.56 -29.94 18.55
N PRO A 338 14.73 -29.00 19.50
CA PRO A 338 13.68 -28.69 20.46
C PRO A 338 12.41 -28.19 19.74
N PRO A 339 11.21 -28.51 20.23
CA PRO A 339 9.95 -28.10 19.62
C PRO A 339 9.88 -26.57 19.54
N ALA A 340 9.89 -26.03 18.32
CA ALA A 340 9.72 -24.61 18.07
C ALA A 340 8.30 -24.31 17.58
N LEU A 341 7.68 -23.26 18.13
CA LEU A 341 6.42 -22.73 17.63
C LEU A 341 6.61 -22.31 16.16
N GLU A 342 5.67 -22.64 15.27
CA GLU A 342 5.66 -22.17 13.87
C GLU A 342 5.41 -20.65 13.87
N GLY A 343 6.49 -19.90 14.08
CA GLY A 343 6.59 -18.49 13.76
C GLY A 343 6.87 -18.29 12.27
N PRO A 344 6.71 -17.07 11.75
CA PRO A 344 7.11 -16.76 10.38
C PRO A 344 8.58 -17.14 10.16
N GLU A 345 8.88 -17.80 9.04
CA GLU A 345 10.23 -18.32 8.73
C GLU A 345 11.29 -17.21 8.72
N SER A 346 10.87 -15.96 8.46
CA SER A 346 11.71 -14.77 8.58
C SER A 346 10.87 -13.50 8.81
N VAL A 347 11.49 -12.48 9.42
CA VAL A 347 10.91 -11.12 9.51
C VAL A 347 10.56 -10.57 8.13
N ARG A 348 11.38 -10.90 7.11
CA ARG A 348 11.15 -10.50 5.71
C ARG A 348 9.80 -11.01 5.19
N GLU A 349 9.45 -12.25 5.51
CA GLU A 349 8.19 -12.83 5.06
C GLU A 349 6.97 -12.14 5.70
N VAL A 350 7.07 -11.80 6.99
CA VAL A 350 6.03 -11.02 7.70
C VAL A 350 5.81 -9.68 7.04
N VAL A 351 6.90 -8.99 6.69
CA VAL A 351 6.83 -7.68 6.02
C VAL A 351 6.15 -7.82 4.65
N LEU A 352 6.51 -8.83 3.85
CA LEU A 352 5.87 -9.09 2.56
C LEU A 352 4.38 -9.43 2.70
N ARG A 353 3.99 -10.24 3.69
CA ARG A 353 2.58 -10.56 3.97
C ARG A 353 1.82 -9.33 4.48
N ALA A 354 2.45 -8.46 5.27
CA ALA A 354 1.88 -7.20 5.72
C ALA A 354 1.64 -6.22 4.56
N GLU A 355 2.57 -6.12 3.61
CA GLU A 355 2.40 -5.32 2.40
C GLU A 355 1.25 -5.86 1.53
N ARG A 356 1.13 -7.18 1.39
CA ARG A 356 -0.02 -7.82 0.74
C ARG A 356 -1.33 -7.49 1.47
N ALA A 357 -1.38 -7.63 2.79
CA ALA A 357 -2.57 -7.31 3.59
C ALA A 357 -3.00 -5.86 3.41
N ARG A 358 -2.04 -4.93 3.39
CA ARG A 358 -2.28 -3.51 3.10
C ARG A 358 -2.92 -3.33 1.73
N SER A 359 -2.39 -3.99 0.70
CA SER A 359 -2.95 -3.89 -0.66
C SER A 359 -4.35 -4.50 -0.79
N PHE A 360 -4.60 -5.66 -0.17
CA PHE A 360 -5.94 -6.27 -0.10
C PHE A 360 -6.94 -5.36 0.60
N LEU A 361 -6.53 -4.73 1.71
CA LEU A 361 -7.40 -3.80 2.44
C LEU A 361 -7.75 -2.57 1.60
N THR A 362 -6.78 -1.97 0.90
CA THR A 362 -7.03 -0.82 0.03
C THR A 362 -8.00 -1.17 -1.11
N GLY A 363 -7.87 -2.36 -1.69
CA GLY A 363 -8.80 -2.84 -2.71
C GLY A 363 -10.19 -3.18 -2.18
N LEU A 364 -10.29 -3.81 -1.01
CA LEU A 364 -11.56 -4.03 -0.32
C LEU A 364 -12.29 -2.70 -0.06
N LEU A 365 -11.60 -1.71 0.52
CA LEU A 365 -12.21 -0.42 0.84
C LEU A 365 -12.63 0.37 -0.40
N SER A 366 -11.87 0.30 -1.49
CA SER A 366 -12.23 0.95 -2.76
C SER A 366 -13.40 0.25 -3.46
N GLY A 367 -13.40 -1.08 -3.51
CA GLY A 367 -14.50 -1.86 -4.09
C GLY A 367 -15.81 -1.68 -3.31
N LEU A 368 -15.76 -1.77 -1.97
CA LEU A 368 -16.90 -1.49 -1.10
C LEU A 368 -17.37 -0.04 -1.23
N GLY A 369 -16.44 0.91 -1.40
CA GLY A 369 -16.78 2.32 -1.56
C GLY A 369 -17.56 2.60 -2.84
N VAL A 370 -17.15 1.99 -3.96
CA VAL A 370 -17.90 2.04 -5.22
C VAL A 370 -19.29 1.42 -5.06
N LEU A 371 -19.39 0.25 -4.42
CA LEU A 371 -20.68 -0.41 -4.20
C LEU A 371 -21.64 0.44 -3.34
N ILE A 372 -21.16 1.01 -2.23
CA ILE A 372 -21.98 1.88 -1.39
C ILE A 372 -22.38 3.15 -2.15
N ALA A 373 -21.45 3.79 -2.87
CA ALA A 373 -21.75 4.98 -3.66
C ALA A 373 -22.84 4.72 -4.69
N VAL A 374 -22.74 3.61 -5.44
CA VAL A 374 -23.74 3.23 -6.45
C VAL A 374 -25.08 2.85 -5.81
N THR A 375 -25.08 2.02 -4.77
CA THR A 375 -26.32 1.57 -4.12
C THR A 375 -27.06 2.72 -3.45
N VAL A 376 -26.39 3.54 -2.64
CA VAL A 376 -27.00 4.71 -1.98
C VAL A 376 -27.51 5.72 -3.00
N THR A 377 -26.71 6.00 -4.03
CA THR A 377 -27.16 6.88 -5.13
C THR A 377 -28.36 6.30 -5.82
N GLY A 378 -28.43 4.99 -6.08
CA GLY A 378 -29.55 4.29 -6.70
C GLY A 378 -30.82 4.19 -5.83
N LEU A 379 -30.67 4.07 -4.51
CA LEU A 379 -31.77 4.08 -3.54
C LEU A 379 -32.40 5.47 -3.39
N SER A 380 -31.64 6.54 -3.65
CA SER A 380 -32.06 7.93 -3.48
C SER A 380 -32.91 8.46 -4.64
N ASP A 381 -34.15 7.96 -4.79
CA ASP A 381 -35.05 8.39 -5.86
C ASP A 381 -35.74 9.74 -5.56
N PRO A 382 -35.47 10.80 -6.34
CA PRO A 382 -36.05 12.13 -6.11
C PRO A 382 -37.55 12.20 -6.41
N ARG A 383 -38.12 11.21 -7.10
CA ARG A 383 -39.55 11.15 -7.44
C ARG A 383 -40.41 10.48 -6.37
N SER A 384 -39.80 9.85 -5.36
CA SER A 384 -40.52 9.17 -4.31
C SER A 384 -41.02 10.14 -3.25
N ASP A 385 -42.26 9.95 -2.78
CA ASP A 385 -42.84 10.71 -1.65
C ASP A 385 -42.02 10.56 -0.36
N ARG A 386 -41.26 9.46 -0.23
CA ARG A 386 -40.38 9.16 0.90
C ARG A 386 -38.91 9.49 0.62
N SER A 387 -38.63 10.38 -0.33
CA SER A 387 -37.26 10.77 -0.74
C SER A 387 -36.36 11.26 0.40
N TRP A 388 -36.94 11.78 1.50
CA TRP A 388 -36.20 12.17 2.69
C TRP A 388 -35.47 11.00 3.38
N LEU A 389 -36.02 9.79 3.32
CA LEU A 389 -35.49 8.60 3.99
C LEU A 389 -34.15 8.13 3.38
N PRO A 390 -34.03 7.90 2.05
CA PRO A 390 -32.75 7.55 1.45
C PRO A 390 -31.76 8.72 1.50
N VAL A 391 -32.20 9.97 1.51
CA VAL A 391 -31.32 11.14 1.72
C VAL A 391 -30.72 11.12 3.13
N LEU A 392 -31.52 10.82 4.16
CA LEU A 392 -31.04 10.65 5.52
C LEU A 392 -30.05 9.49 5.62
N LEU A 393 -30.37 8.34 5.01
CA LEU A 393 -29.46 7.20 4.93
C LEU A 393 -28.13 7.58 4.26
N ALA A 394 -28.17 8.34 3.16
CA ALA A 394 -26.99 8.82 2.45
C ALA A 394 -26.14 9.76 3.31
N ALA A 395 -26.78 10.72 4.00
CA ALA A 395 -26.10 11.66 4.90
C ALA A 395 -25.40 10.94 6.06
N LEU A 396 -26.08 10.00 6.71
CA LEU A 396 -25.51 9.20 7.80
C LEU A 396 -24.38 8.30 7.31
N THR A 397 -24.52 7.70 6.12
CA THR A 397 -23.47 6.88 5.51
C THR A 397 -22.23 7.71 5.18
N ALA A 398 -22.40 8.89 4.59
CA ALA A 398 -21.31 9.81 4.29
C ALA A 398 -20.61 10.28 5.57
N GLY A 399 -21.38 10.66 6.60
CA GLY A 399 -20.85 11.04 7.92
C GLY A 399 -20.05 9.91 8.55
N PHE A 400 -20.60 8.70 8.57
CA PHE A 400 -19.91 7.50 9.04
C PHE A 400 -18.57 7.29 8.31
N LEU A 401 -18.55 7.30 6.97
CA LEU A 401 -17.33 7.04 6.20
C LEU A 401 -16.27 8.13 6.39
N VAL A 402 -16.68 9.41 6.40
CA VAL A 402 -15.75 10.52 6.65
C VAL A 402 -15.12 10.41 8.03
N LEU A 403 -15.91 10.09 9.06
CA LEU A 403 -15.41 9.89 10.42
C LEU A 403 -14.52 8.64 10.50
N ARG A 404 -14.92 7.55 9.85
CA ARG A 404 -14.22 6.26 9.82
C ARG A 404 -12.82 6.36 9.23
N GLY A 405 -12.56 7.34 8.35
CA GLY A 405 -11.22 7.62 7.81
C GLY A 405 -10.15 7.73 8.89
N ARG A 406 -10.51 8.22 10.09
CA ARG A 406 -9.60 8.33 11.25
C ARG A 406 -9.10 7.00 11.81
N SER A 407 -9.79 5.89 11.52
CA SER A 407 -9.43 4.56 12.03
C SER A 407 -8.29 3.91 11.25
N PHE A 408 -7.96 4.43 10.07
CA PHE A 408 -6.90 3.89 9.21
C PHE A 408 -5.60 4.68 9.37
N ARG A 409 -4.51 3.97 9.63
CA ARG A 409 -3.16 4.58 9.71
C ARG A 409 -2.54 4.86 8.33
N ASP A 410 -2.91 4.09 7.32
CA ASP A 410 -2.41 4.28 5.96
C ASP A 410 -3.18 5.43 5.26
N ARG A 411 -2.43 6.40 4.73
CA ARG A 411 -2.98 7.56 4.00
C ARG A 411 -3.90 7.16 2.86
N TRP A 412 -3.56 6.11 2.11
CA TRP A 412 -4.37 5.72 0.96
C TRP A 412 -5.73 5.17 1.39
N GLN A 413 -5.77 4.41 2.49
CA GLN A 413 -7.01 3.84 3.02
C GLN A 413 -7.87 4.91 3.70
N ALA A 414 -7.26 5.82 4.46
CA ALA A 414 -7.97 6.95 5.04
C ALA A 414 -8.58 7.86 3.94
N VAL A 415 -7.82 8.17 2.90
CA VAL A 415 -8.28 9.00 1.77
C VAL A 415 -9.38 8.29 0.96
N THR A 416 -9.26 6.99 0.68
CA THR A 416 -10.30 6.30 -0.10
C THR A 416 -11.65 6.27 0.62
N VAL A 417 -11.66 5.99 1.93
CA VAL A 417 -12.90 5.93 2.71
C VAL A 417 -13.53 7.32 2.87
N THR A 418 -12.73 8.35 3.16
CA THR A 418 -13.22 9.74 3.24
C THR A 418 -13.73 10.25 1.89
N LEU A 419 -12.99 9.99 0.81
CA LEU A 419 -13.41 10.34 -0.55
C LEU A 419 -14.71 9.63 -0.92
N THR A 420 -14.90 8.38 -0.53
CA THR A 420 -16.16 7.64 -0.75
C THR A 420 -17.34 8.39 -0.13
N GLY A 421 -17.21 8.88 1.11
CA GLY A 421 -18.23 9.69 1.77
C GLY A 421 -18.57 10.96 0.98
N LEU A 422 -17.56 11.67 0.48
CA LEU A 422 -17.75 12.88 -0.34
C LEU A 422 -18.40 12.57 -1.69
N VAL A 423 -18.00 11.46 -2.35
CA VAL A 423 -18.58 11.00 -3.61
C VAL A 423 -20.05 10.64 -3.44
N ILE A 424 -20.45 10.02 -2.32
CA ILE A 424 -21.87 9.73 -2.02
C ILE A 424 -22.67 11.03 -1.99
N VAL A 425 -22.20 12.05 -1.26
CA VAL A 425 -22.88 13.35 -1.18
C VAL A 425 -23.01 13.96 -2.57
N ALA A 426 -21.92 14.02 -3.32
CA ALA A 426 -21.92 14.59 -4.67
C ALA A 426 -22.86 13.83 -5.62
N ALA A 427 -22.81 12.50 -5.64
CA ALA A 427 -23.61 11.67 -6.53
C ALA A 427 -25.11 11.77 -6.22
N VAL A 428 -25.50 11.80 -4.94
CA VAL A 428 -26.90 11.99 -4.54
C VAL A 428 -27.37 13.40 -4.92
N VAL A 429 -26.59 14.45 -4.63
CA VAL A 429 -26.96 15.82 -4.98
C VAL A 429 -27.12 15.98 -6.50
N VAL A 430 -26.16 15.50 -7.29
CA VAL A 430 -26.23 15.54 -8.75
C VAL A 430 -27.46 14.77 -9.26
N ARG A 431 -27.75 13.59 -8.70
CA ARG A 431 -28.97 12.84 -9.05
C ARG A 431 -30.23 13.66 -8.81
N PHE A 432 -30.36 14.32 -7.66
CA PHE A 432 -31.53 15.15 -7.35
C PHE A 432 -31.67 16.33 -8.32
N VAL A 433 -30.57 17.04 -8.61
CA VAL A 433 -30.55 18.17 -9.55
C VAL A 433 -30.96 17.73 -10.95
N VAL A 434 -30.35 16.66 -11.47
CA VAL A 434 -30.59 16.18 -12.84
C VAL A 434 -32.01 15.63 -13.01
N VAL A 435 -32.57 14.96 -12.00
CA VAL A 435 -33.89 14.34 -12.10
C VAL A 435 -35.03 15.35 -11.92
N GLN A 436 -34.92 16.30 -10.99
CA GLN A 436 -35.99 17.27 -10.74
C GLN A 436 -35.91 18.49 -11.66
N TRP A 437 -34.69 18.93 -11.99
CA TRP A 437 -34.42 20.05 -12.90
C TRP A 437 -35.22 21.33 -12.59
N THR A 438 -35.32 21.69 -11.31
CA THR A 438 -35.98 22.92 -10.83
C THR A 438 -34.96 23.96 -10.36
N PRO A 439 -35.24 25.27 -10.44
CA PRO A 439 -34.29 26.32 -10.03
C PRO A 439 -33.88 26.18 -8.56
N THR A 440 -34.79 25.78 -7.67
CA THR A 440 -34.50 25.57 -6.25
C THR A 440 -33.52 24.41 -6.04
N THR A 441 -33.78 23.25 -6.67
CA THR A 441 -32.85 22.12 -6.58
C THR A 441 -31.48 22.43 -7.15
N LEU A 442 -31.41 23.20 -8.24
CA LEU A 442 -30.15 23.59 -8.86
C LEU A 442 -29.32 24.48 -7.93
N VAL A 443 -29.92 25.52 -7.33
CA VAL A 443 -29.21 26.42 -6.41
C VAL A 443 -28.76 25.67 -5.15
N ILE A 444 -29.63 24.86 -4.55
CA ILE A 444 -29.29 24.06 -3.37
C ILE A 444 -28.18 23.06 -3.70
N GLY A 445 -28.30 22.36 -4.83
CA GLY A 445 -27.33 21.37 -5.26
C GLY A 445 -25.96 21.99 -5.56
N ALA A 446 -25.92 23.12 -6.29
CA ALA A 446 -24.69 23.86 -6.53
C ALA A 446 -24.05 24.34 -5.23
N ALA A 447 -24.85 24.86 -4.29
CA ALA A 447 -24.36 25.28 -2.97
C ALA A 447 -23.75 24.10 -2.19
N LEU A 448 -24.44 22.95 -2.13
CA LEU A 448 -23.94 21.76 -1.42
C LEU A 448 -22.64 21.21 -2.03
N LEU A 449 -22.56 21.19 -3.37
CA LEU A 449 -21.37 20.71 -4.10
C LEU A 449 -20.12 21.58 -3.84
N VAL A 450 -20.30 22.84 -3.46
CA VAL A 450 -19.18 23.74 -3.10
C VAL A 450 -18.94 23.77 -1.60
N LEU A 451 -19.98 23.94 -0.79
CA LEU A 451 -19.88 24.12 0.65
C LEU A 451 -19.33 22.87 1.34
N VAL A 452 -19.75 21.66 0.95
CA VAL A 452 -19.29 20.43 1.60
C VAL A 452 -17.77 20.23 1.43
N PRO A 453 -17.20 20.29 0.20
CA PRO A 453 -15.75 20.27 0.03
C PRO A 453 -15.03 21.46 0.68
N MET A 454 -15.64 22.66 0.71
CA MET A 454 -15.08 23.83 1.38
C MET A 454 -14.90 23.58 2.89
N PHE A 455 -15.92 23.06 3.58
CA PHE A 455 -15.82 22.67 4.99
C PHE A 455 -14.79 21.55 5.20
N GLY A 456 -14.71 20.59 4.26
CA GLY A 456 -13.67 19.57 4.25
C GLY A 456 -12.26 20.17 4.19
N LEU A 457 -12.02 21.12 3.28
CA LEU A 457 -10.75 21.83 3.15
C LEU A 457 -10.41 22.63 4.41
N LEU A 458 -11.37 23.37 4.97
CA LEU A 458 -11.19 24.10 6.22
C LEU A 458 -10.81 23.15 7.37
N SER A 459 -11.49 22.01 7.47
CA SER A 459 -11.17 20.99 8.47
C SER A 459 -9.76 20.42 8.27
N ALA A 460 -9.34 20.17 7.02
CA ALA A 460 -8.02 19.63 6.72
C ALA A 460 -6.88 20.59 7.08
N VAL A 461 -7.11 21.91 7.01
CA VAL A 461 -6.14 22.93 7.41
C VAL A 461 -6.09 23.10 8.93
N ILE A 462 -7.23 23.03 9.62
CA ILE A 462 -7.32 23.33 11.06
C ILE A 462 -7.00 22.10 11.94
N VAL A 463 -7.51 20.92 11.59
CA VAL A 463 -7.47 19.72 12.45
C VAL A 463 -6.04 19.23 12.76
N PRO A 464 -5.10 19.13 11.80
CA PRO A 464 -3.75 18.63 12.10
C PRO A 464 -2.96 19.55 13.03
N ASN A 465 -3.27 20.85 13.04
CA ASN A 465 -2.54 21.88 13.77
C ASN A 465 -3.10 22.10 15.20
N THR A 466 -4.11 21.33 15.61
CA THR A 466 -4.78 21.52 16.89
C THR A 466 -4.68 20.28 17.78
N ILE A 467 -4.30 20.51 19.05
CA ILE A 467 -4.22 19.45 20.05
C ILE A 467 -5.61 19.25 20.65
N TYR A 468 -6.29 18.18 20.24
CA TYR A 468 -7.61 17.84 20.77
C TYR A 468 -7.54 17.09 22.10
N SER A 469 -8.42 17.46 23.04
CA SER A 469 -8.60 16.76 24.30
C SER A 469 -9.10 15.31 24.09
N PRO A 470 -8.78 14.36 24.99
CA PRO A 470 -9.28 13.00 24.91
C PRO A 470 -10.82 12.90 24.88
N LEU A 471 -11.51 13.79 25.61
CA LEU A 471 -12.96 13.86 25.63
C LEU A 471 -13.53 14.22 24.25
N PHE A 472 -12.92 15.18 23.55
CA PHE A 472 -13.35 15.54 22.20
C PHE A 472 -13.17 14.38 21.23
N ARG A 473 -12.05 13.66 21.30
CA ARG A 473 -11.83 12.46 20.48
C ARG A 473 -12.90 11.39 20.74
N LYS A 474 -13.29 11.20 22.01
CA LYS A 474 -14.34 10.24 22.38
C LYS A 474 -15.71 10.68 21.89
N PHE A 475 -16.01 11.97 21.95
CA PHE A 475 -17.26 12.53 21.43
C PHE A 475 -17.39 12.33 19.92
N VAL A 476 -16.31 12.52 19.16
CA VAL A 476 -16.28 12.25 17.71
C VAL A 476 -16.53 10.75 17.42
N GLU A 477 -15.98 9.86 18.24
CA GLU A 477 -16.25 8.42 18.14
C GLU A 477 -17.72 8.09 18.42
N TRP A 478 -18.36 8.76 19.38
CA TRP A 478 -19.80 8.60 19.63
C TRP A 478 -20.66 9.09 18.46
N ILE A 479 -20.27 10.19 17.81
CA ILE A 479 -20.95 10.65 16.59
C ILE A 479 -20.81 9.61 15.48
N GLU A 480 -19.64 8.98 15.32
CA GLU A 480 -19.44 7.90 14.34
C GLU A 480 -20.43 6.74 14.60
N TYR A 481 -20.59 6.32 15.85
CA TYR A 481 -21.56 5.28 16.21
C TYR A 481 -23.01 5.71 16.03
N LEU A 482 -23.33 6.98 16.32
CA LEU A 482 -24.66 7.55 16.08
C LEU A 482 -25.00 7.59 14.58
N CYS A 483 -24.00 7.80 13.71
CA CYS A 483 -24.19 7.69 12.26
C CYS A 483 -24.37 6.24 11.80
N LEU A 484 -23.69 5.27 12.43
CA LEU A 484 -23.71 3.87 12.02
C LEU A 484 -24.97 3.11 12.49
N MET A 485 -25.42 3.33 13.74
CA MET A 485 -26.54 2.57 14.32
C MET A 485 -27.84 2.64 13.50
N PRO A 486 -28.29 3.81 13.02
CA PRO A 486 -29.56 3.93 12.30
C PRO A 486 -29.54 3.35 10.88
N LEU A 487 -28.37 3.01 10.32
CA LEU A 487 -28.27 2.56 8.93
C LEU A 487 -29.07 1.28 8.67
N PHE A 488 -29.05 0.34 9.63
CA PHE A 488 -29.81 -0.91 9.55
C PHE A 488 -31.33 -0.69 9.58
N PRO A 489 -31.91 -0.05 10.62
CA PRO A 489 -33.35 0.18 10.64
C PRO A 489 -33.83 1.07 9.50
N LEU A 490 -33.06 2.07 9.07
CA LEU A 490 -33.42 2.91 7.92
C LEU A 490 -33.46 2.10 6.62
N ALA A 491 -32.46 1.24 6.37
CA ALA A 491 -32.47 0.40 5.17
C ALA A 491 -33.64 -0.61 5.18
N LEU A 492 -33.92 -1.23 6.34
CA LEU A 492 -35.07 -2.12 6.51
C LEU A 492 -36.40 -1.40 6.29
N TRP A 493 -36.50 -0.16 6.73
CA TRP A 493 -37.67 0.68 6.47
C TRP A 493 -37.83 0.99 4.99
N LEU A 494 -36.73 1.32 4.30
CA LEU A 494 -36.73 1.56 2.85
C LEU A 494 -37.18 0.32 2.05
N MET A 495 -36.90 -0.88 2.57
CA MET A 495 -37.36 -2.15 2.01
C MET A 495 -38.84 -2.46 2.30
N ASN A 496 -39.58 -1.57 2.98
CA ASN A 496 -40.94 -1.77 3.48
C ASN A 496 -41.12 -3.01 4.38
N THR A 497 -40.04 -3.46 5.05
CA THR A 497 -40.13 -4.65 5.92
C THR A 497 -41.03 -4.42 7.14
N TYR A 498 -40.99 -3.23 7.74
CA TYR A 498 -41.87 -2.89 8.86
C TYR A 498 -43.34 -2.84 8.46
N GLU A 499 -43.66 -2.39 7.25
CA GLU A 499 -45.03 -2.42 6.73
C GLU A 499 -45.47 -3.85 6.46
N ALA A 500 -44.59 -4.67 5.88
CA ALA A 500 -44.86 -6.09 5.66
C ALA A 500 -45.11 -6.86 6.98
N ILE A 501 -44.42 -6.49 8.07
CA ILE A 501 -44.66 -7.06 9.40
C ILE A 501 -45.99 -6.56 9.98
N ARG A 502 -46.35 -5.28 9.77
CA ARG A 502 -47.58 -4.67 10.30
C ARG A 502 -48.85 -5.21 9.63
N TYR A 503 -48.79 -5.52 8.33
CA TYR A 503 -49.94 -5.96 7.53
C TYR A 503 -49.98 -7.47 7.27
N ARG A 504 -49.05 -8.23 7.85
CA ARG A 504 -49.18 -9.68 8.02
C ARG A 504 -49.93 -9.98 9.31
#